data_AF-A0A3C0GNI0-F1
#
_entry.id   AF-A0A3C0GNI0-F1
#
_cell.length_a   1.000
_cell.length_b   1.000
_cell.length_c   1.000
_cell.angle_alpha   90.00
_cell.angle_beta   90.00
_cell.angle_gamma   90.00
#
_symmetry.space_group_name_H-M   'P 1'
#
loop_
_entity.id
_entity.type
_entity.pdbx_description
1 polymer ?
#
loop_
_entity_poly.entity_id
_entity_poly.type
_entity_poly.pdbx_seq_one_letter_code
_entity_poly.pdbx_strand_id
1 'polypeptide(L)'
;MDSFTQIVLGGAVAAAIAPAGHRRAALLAGAALGTLPDLDALLLGITAADPVALMTEHRSYSHSLLVLPWVATLIWWLFKRFGQGRVAQAPTRWFWAILLALVTHPLLDAFTVYGTQLWWPFNPPPTMWASVFIIDPLYTVWLLIACAVAWFARARPLAQKALVAGLVLSCGYLGWSLLAKHTVERQADRALAAMGLADAPRFSVAMPFNTLLWQVVAMTP
;
A
#
# COMPACT_ATOMS: atom_id res chain seq x y z
N MET A 1 -0.94 1.91 5.90
CA MET A 1 -1.73 3.05 5.44
C MET A 1 -3.15 2.85 5.93
N ASP A 2 -4.02 3.86 5.92
CA ASP A 2 -5.40 3.67 6.37
C ASP A 2 -6.14 2.67 5.46
N SER A 3 -7.10 1.93 6.05
CA SER A 3 -7.79 0.85 5.34
C SER A 3 -8.61 1.36 4.14
N PHE A 4 -9.11 2.59 4.18
CA PHE A 4 -9.87 3.15 3.06
C PHE A 4 -8.97 3.33 1.83
N THR A 5 -7.76 3.85 2.03
CA THR A 5 -6.76 3.91 0.96
C THR A 5 -6.44 2.54 0.38
N GLN A 6 -6.26 1.52 1.23
CA GLN A 6 -5.94 0.16 0.78
C GLN A 6 -7.07 -0.48 -0.03
N ILE A 7 -8.33 -0.27 0.38
CA ILE A 7 -9.54 -0.66 -0.37
C ILE A 7 -9.53 -0.04 -1.77
N VAL A 8 -9.30 1.27 -1.84
CA VAL A 8 -9.39 2.01 -3.11
C VAL A 8 -8.23 1.64 -4.04
N LEU A 9 -7.00 1.49 -3.52
CA LEU A 9 -5.84 1.06 -4.29
C LEU A 9 -6.02 -0.36 -4.83
N GLY A 10 -6.36 -1.32 -3.96
CA GLY A 10 -6.57 -2.71 -4.37
C GLY A 10 -7.65 -2.82 -5.46
N GLY A 11 -8.76 -2.08 -5.30
CA GLY A 11 -9.80 -1.98 -6.31
C GLY A 11 -9.30 -1.42 -7.64
N ALA A 12 -8.57 -0.31 -7.63
CA ALA A 12 -8.02 0.33 -8.82
C ALA A 12 -7.06 -0.60 -9.57
N VAL A 13 -6.12 -1.23 -8.87
CA VAL A 13 -5.13 -2.15 -9.42
C VAL A 13 -5.82 -3.35 -10.07
N ALA A 14 -6.69 -4.04 -9.33
CA ALA A 14 -7.37 -5.22 -9.85
C ALA A 14 -8.23 -4.89 -11.08
N ALA A 15 -8.97 -3.77 -11.04
CA ALA A 15 -9.83 -3.34 -12.13
C ALA A 15 -9.08 -2.80 -13.35
N ALA A 16 -7.83 -2.36 -13.21
CA ALA A 16 -6.98 -1.95 -14.33
C ALA A 16 -6.45 -3.16 -15.12
N ILE A 17 -6.26 -4.30 -14.45
CA ILE A 17 -5.70 -5.53 -15.03
C ILE A 17 -6.79 -6.46 -15.58
N ALA A 18 -7.91 -6.57 -14.85
CA ALA A 18 -9.00 -7.46 -15.22
C ALA A 18 -9.61 -7.09 -16.60
N PRO A 19 -10.22 -8.06 -17.31
CA PRO A 19 -10.95 -7.77 -18.55
C PRO A 19 -11.99 -6.65 -18.37
N ALA A 20 -12.23 -5.86 -19.42
CA ALA A 20 -13.17 -4.74 -19.37
C ALA A 20 -14.60 -5.15 -18.95
N GLY A 21 -15.05 -6.35 -19.35
CA GLY A 21 -16.33 -6.92 -18.93
C GLY A 21 -16.43 -7.29 -17.44
N HIS A 22 -15.30 -7.36 -16.73
CA HIS A 22 -15.23 -7.75 -15.32
C HIS A 22 -15.06 -6.56 -14.37
N ARG A 23 -15.08 -5.31 -14.87
CA ARG A 23 -14.66 -4.11 -14.15
C ARG A 23 -15.19 -4.00 -12.72
N ARG A 24 -16.51 -4.10 -12.52
CA ARG A 24 -17.13 -3.96 -11.20
C ARG A 24 -16.75 -5.07 -10.23
N ALA A 25 -16.71 -6.31 -10.74
CA ALA A 25 -16.28 -7.44 -9.93
C ALA A 25 -14.81 -7.30 -9.54
N ALA A 26 -13.97 -6.80 -10.43
CA ALA A 26 -12.57 -6.53 -10.14
C ALA A 26 -12.37 -5.39 -9.14
N LEU A 27 -13.16 -4.31 -9.21
CA LEU A 27 -13.15 -3.24 -8.20
C LEU A 27 -13.46 -3.79 -6.79
N LEU A 28 -14.52 -4.60 -6.67
CA LEU A 28 -14.92 -5.17 -5.37
C LEU A 28 -13.95 -6.24 -4.88
N ALA A 29 -13.51 -7.14 -5.76
CA ALA A 29 -12.54 -8.17 -5.41
C ALA A 29 -11.20 -7.55 -5.02
N GLY A 30 -10.73 -6.56 -5.77
CA GLY A 30 -9.53 -5.81 -5.46
C GLY A 30 -9.63 -5.06 -4.14
N ALA A 31 -10.77 -4.45 -3.84
CA ALA A 31 -11.03 -3.81 -2.55
C ALA A 31 -10.92 -4.79 -1.38
N ALA A 32 -11.54 -5.97 -1.49
CA ALA A 32 -11.46 -7.00 -0.45
C ALA A 32 -10.05 -7.58 -0.31
N LEU A 33 -9.36 -7.84 -1.43
CA LEU A 33 -7.98 -8.32 -1.41
C LEU A 33 -7.01 -7.28 -0.87
N GLY A 34 -7.24 -6.00 -1.17
CA GLY A 34 -6.50 -4.88 -0.61
C GLY A 34 -6.66 -4.76 0.90
N THR A 35 -7.71 -5.32 1.51
CA THR A 35 -7.83 -5.39 2.98
C THR A 35 -7.29 -6.68 3.59
N LEU A 36 -7.03 -7.71 2.76
CA LEU A 36 -6.72 -9.05 3.24
C LEU A 36 -5.48 -9.11 4.14
N PRO A 37 -4.35 -8.43 3.84
CA PRO A 37 -3.18 -8.46 4.70
C PRO A 37 -3.50 -7.99 6.12
N ASP A 38 -4.30 -6.94 6.26
CA ASP A 38 -4.62 -6.33 7.55
C ASP A 38 -5.63 -7.12 8.40
N LEU A 39 -6.29 -8.15 7.86
CA LEU A 39 -7.27 -8.92 8.62
C LEU A 39 -6.64 -9.77 9.73
N ASP A 40 -5.34 -9.96 9.69
CA ASP A 40 -4.58 -10.59 10.77
C ASP A 40 -4.65 -9.79 12.09
N ALA A 41 -4.86 -8.46 12.05
CA ALA A 41 -5.10 -7.64 13.25
C ALA A 41 -6.33 -8.10 14.06
N LEU A 42 -7.33 -8.72 13.42
CA LEU A 42 -8.50 -9.23 14.13
C LEU A 42 -8.15 -10.42 15.03
N LEU A 43 -7.28 -11.31 14.54
CA LEU A 43 -6.79 -12.45 15.31
C LEU A 43 -5.78 -11.96 16.35
N LEU A 44 -4.81 -11.15 15.92
CA LEU A 44 -3.77 -10.61 16.78
C LEU A 44 -4.33 -9.71 17.89
N GLY A 45 -5.42 -8.99 17.65
CA GLY A 45 -6.07 -8.17 18.68
C GLY A 45 -6.57 -8.97 19.88
N ILE A 46 -6.73 -10.29 19.74
CA ILE A 46 -7.13 -11.21 20.81
C ILE A 46 -5.93 -12.01 21.34
N THR A 47 -4.91 -12.26 20.51
CA THR A 47 -3.79 -13.15 20.85
C THR A 47 -2.48 -12.45 21.21
N ALA A 48 -2.29 -11.19 20.80
CA ALA A 48 -1.05 -10.46 21.03
C ALA A 48 -0.87 -10.13 22.52
N ALA A 49 0.39 -10.18 22.97
CA ALA A 49 0.73 -9.95 24.38
C ALA A 49 0.50 -8.51 24.84
N ASP A 50 0.76 -7.54 23.95
CA ASP A 50 0.65 -6.11 24.22
C ASP A 50 0.47 -5.31 22.91
N PRO A 51 0.17 -3.99 22.98
CA PRO A 51 -0.05 -3.17 21.78
C PRO A 51 1.17 -3.02 20.86
N VAL A 52 2.39 -3.11 21.39
CA VAL A 52 3.61 -3.06 20.58
C VAL A 52 3.77 -4.36 19.81
N ALA A 53 3.60 -5.50 20.49
CA ALA A 53 3.58 -6.82 19.86
C ALA A 53 2.54 -6.88 18.74
N LEU A 54 1.31 -6.44 19.00
CA LEU A 54 0.23 -6.33 18.00
C LEU A 54 0.71 -5.57 16.75
N MET A 55 1.30 -4.39 16.91
CA MET A 55 1.72 -3.57 15.78
C MET A 55 2.87 -4.20 14.99
N THR A 56 3.82 -4.82 15.69
CA THR A 56 4.98 -5.47 15.05
C THR A 56 4.63 -6.76 14.32
N GLU A 57 3.73 -7.58 14.90
CA GLU A 57 3.30 -8.85 14.32
C GLU A 57 2.34 -8.64 13.15
N HIS A 58 1.45 -7.65 13.25
CA HIS A 58 0.47 -7.30 12.22
C HIS A 58 1.10 -6.90 10.89
N ARG A 59 2.32 -6.37 10.91
CA ARG A 59 3.04 -5.95 9.68
C ARG A 59 4.16 -6.91 9.30
N SER A 60 4.00 -8.17 9.69
CA SER A 60 5.00 -9.22 9.56
C SER A 60 4.69 -10.20 8.43
N TYR A 61 4.33 -11.42 8.77
CA TYR A 61 4.15 -12.53 7.84
C TYR A 61 3.05 -12.27 6.78
N SER A 62 1.98 -11.60 7.17
CA SER A 62 0.83 -11.19 6.36
C SER A 62 1.20 -10.15 5.29
N HIS A 63 2.24 -9.36 5.53
CA HIS A 63 2.73 -8.28 4.66
C HIS A 63 3.99 -8.67 3.88
N SER A 64 4.43 -9.92 3.98
CA SER A 64 5.65 -10.41 3.32
C SER A 64 5.48 -10.56 1.81
N LEU A 65 6.41 -9.96 1.05
CA LEU A 65 6.51 -10.10 -0.40
C LEU A 65 6.88 -11.52 -0.84
N LEU A 66 7.38 -12.35 0.09
CA LEU A 66 7.69 -13.75 -0.16
C LEU A 66 6.46 -14.65 0.08
N VAL A 67 5.58 -14.27 1.00
CA VAL A 67 4.37 -15.05 1.37
C VAL A 67 3.20 -14.73 0.44
N LEU A 68 2.97 -13.45 0.14
CA LEU A 68 1.80 -13.01 -0.63
C LEU A 68 1.67 -13.64 -2.03
N PRO A 69 2.75 -13.93 -2.79
CA PRO A 69 2.63 -14.66 -4.05
C PRO A 69 2.03 -16.07 -3.90
N TRP A 70 2.31 -16.76 -2.80
CA TRP A 70 1.73 -18.08 -2.52
C TRP A 70 0.25 -17.95 -2.15
N VAL A 71 -0.10 -16.98 -1.31
CA VAL A 71 -1.49 -16.66 -0.97
C VAL A 71 -2.29 -16.29 -2.22
N ALA A 72 -1.73 -15.43 -3.08
CA ALA A 72 -2.33 -15.05 -4.35
C ALA A 72 -2.55 -16.26 -5.27
N THR A 73 -1.55 -17.14 -5.37
CA THR A 73 -1.62 -18.37 -6.17
C THR A 73 -2.71 -19.31 -5.64
N LEU A 74 -2.80 -19.48 -4.31
CA LEU A 74 -3.82 -20.32 -3.68
C LEU A 74 -5.23 -19.77 -3.96
N ILE A 75 -5.47 -18.47 -3.73
CA ILE A 75 -6.76 -17.82 -4.00
C ILE A 75 -7.12 -17.98 -5.48
N TRP A 76 -6.20 -17.63 -6.37
CA TRP A 76 -6.39 -17.77 -7.81
C TRP A 76 -6.72 -19.21 -8.21
N TRP A 77 -5.97 -20.19 -7.69
CA TRP A 77 -6.16 -21.60 -8.00
C TRP A 77 -7.52 -22.10 -7.54
N LEU A 78 -7.95 -21.75 -6.31
CA LEU A 78 -9.27 -22.10 -5.79
C LEU A 78 -10.39 -21.57 -6.69
N PHE A 79 -10.35 -20.28 -7.02
CA PHE A 79 -11.36 -19.67 -7.89
C PHE A 79 -11.30 -20.16 -9.34
N LYS A 80 -10.13 -20.57 -9.84
CA LYS A 80 -9.99 -21.18 -11.16
C LYS A 80 -10.51 -22.62 -11.20
N ARG A 81 -10.22 -23.40 -10.17
CA ARG A 81 -10.53 -24.84 -10.10
C ARG A 81 -11.99 -25.11 -9.79
N PHE A 82 -12.56 -24.36 -8.83
CA PHE A 82 -13.92 -24.57 -8.32
C PHE A 82 -14.91 -23.49 -8.78
N GLY A 83 -14.42 -22.30 -9.10
CA GLY A 83 -15.24 -21.23 -9.63
C GLY A 83 -15.34 -21.32 -11.15
N GLN A 84 -16.49 -21.73 -11.69
CA GLN A 84 -16.82 -21.56 -13.13
C GLN A 84 -17.07 -20.08 -13.51
N GLY A 85 -16.43 -19.15 -12.79
CA GLY A 85 -16.68 -17.72 -12.84
C GLY A 85 -15.60 -16.95 -13.59
N ARG A 86 -15.45 -15.67 -13.22
CA ARG A 86 -14.60 -14.70 -13.92
C ARG A 86 -13.12 -15.06 -13.95
N VAL A 87 -12.62 -15.71 -12.89
CA VAL A 87 -11.22 -16.16 -12.81
C VAL A 87 -10.95 -17.24 -13.86
N ALA A 88 -11.84 -18.24 -14.00
CA ALA A 88 -11.71 -19.26 -15.03
C ALA A 88 -11.82 -18.70 -16.47
N GLN A 89 -12.61 -17.64 -16.68
CA GLN A 89 -12.76 -16.98 -17.99
C GLN A 89 -11.50 -16.21 -18.44
N ALA A 90 -10.72 -15.67 -17.50
CA ALA A 90 -9.52 -14.88 -17.82
C ALA A 90 -8.41 -15.12 -16.79
N PRO A 91 -7.86 -16.35 -16.70
CA PRO A 91 -7.04 -16.79 -15.57
C PRO A 91 -5.77 -15.98 -15.42
N THR A 92 -5.07 -15.66 -16.50
CA THR A 92 -3.82 -14.90 -16.45
C THR A 92 -4.03 -13.48 -15.92
N ARG A 93 -5.07 -12.78 -16.41
CA ARG A 93 -5.37 -11.41 -15.96
C ARG A 93 -5.80 -11.40 -14.49
N TRP A 94 -6.60 -12.37 -14.07
CA TRP A 94 -7.04 -12.46 -12.68
C TRP A 94 -5.93 -12.87 -11.72
N PHE A 95 -4.97 -13.70 -12.15
CA PHE A 95 -3.78 -13.99 -11.34
C PHE A 95 -3.04 -12.69 -11.00
N TRP A 96 -2.72 -11.88 -12.02
CA TRP A 96 -2.03 -10.60 -11.80
C TRP A 96 -2.87 -9.59 -11.02
N ALA A 97 -4.19 -9.55 -11.24
CA ALA A 97 -5.09 -8.70 -10.47
C ALA A 97 -5.08 -9.05 -8.98
N ILE A 98 -5.11 -10.34 -8.63
CA ILE A 98 -5.07 -10.82 -7.25
C ILE A 98 -3.69 -10.55 -6.63
N LEU A 99 -2.62 -10.96 -7.32
CA LEU A 99 -1.26 -10.80 -6.85
C LEU A 99 -0.92 -9.34 -6.58
N LEU A 100 -1.20 -8.45 -7.53
CA LEU A 100 -0.86 -7.04 -7.38
C LEU A 100 -1.75 -6.34 -6.35
N ALA A 101 -3.04 -6.68 -6.23
CA ALA A 101 -3.88 -6.12 -5.16
C ALA A 101 -3.34 -6.46 -3.76
N LEU A 102 -2.80 -7.67 -3.59
CA LEU A 102 -2.18 -8.11 -2.35
C LEU A 102 -0.81 -7.45 -2.12
N VAL A 103 0.06 -7.43 -3.14
CA VAL A 103 1.44 -6.94 -3.04
C VAL A 103 1.51 -5.41 -2.90
N THR A 104 0.61 -4.66 -3.53
CA THR A 104 0.65 -3.19 -3.42
C THR A 104 0.31 -2.69 -2.01
N HIS A 105 -0.40 -3.48 -1.21
CA HIS A 105 -0.73 -3.13 0.16
C HIS A 105 0.51 -2.91 1.04
N PRO A 106 1.37 -3.93 1.27
CA PRO A 106 2.53 -3.78 2.13
C PRO A 106 3.59 -2.85 1.52
N LEU A 107 3.65 -2.75 0.19
CA LEU A 107 4.50 -1.78 -0.48
C LEU A 107 4.07 -0.35 -0.12
N LEU A 108 2.77 -0.07 -0.09
CA LEU A 108 2.26 1.23 0.34
C LEU A 108 2.50 1.47 1.84
N ASP A 109 2.37 0.43 2.67
CA ASP A 109 2.68 0.55 4.10
C ASP A 109 4.13 0.92 4.37
N ALA A 110 5.06 0.45 3.54
CA ALA A 110 6.48 0.82 3.63
C ALA A 110 6.73 2.31 3.38
N PHE A 111 5.80 3.05 2.76
CA PHE A 111 5.88 4.52 2.67
C PHE A 111 5.56 5.24 3.99
N THR A 112 5.00 4.55 4.98
CA THR A 112 4.62 5.10 6.28
C THR A 112 5.73 4.93 7.34
N VAL A 113 5.55 5.59 8.49
CA VAL A 113 6.48 5.54 9.66
C VAL A 113 6.41 4.26 10.48
N TYR A 114 5.40 3.41 10.29
CA TYR A 114 5.20 2.32 11.24
C TYR A 114 6.06 1.07 10.96
N GLY A 115 6.77 1.06 9.83
CA GLY A 115 7.62 -0.06 9.41
C GLY A 115 6.82 -1.28 8.94
N THR A 116 7.34 -1.98 7.93
CA THR A 116 6.73 -3.22 7.42
C THR A 116 7.82 -4.25 7.10
N GLN A 117 7.65 -5.49 7.55
CA GLN A 117 8.60 -6.59 7.35
C GLN A 117 8.42 -7.25 5.97
N LEU A 118 8.74 -6.51 4.91
CA LEU A 118 8.56 -6.97 3.52
C LEU A 118 9.28 -8.28 3.19
N TRP A 119 10.36 -8.59 3.90
CA TRP A 119 11.25 -9.73 3.62
C TRP A 119 11.17 -10.84 4.67
N TRP A 120 10.13 -10.85 5.52
CA TRP A 120 9.88 -11.99 6.42
C TRP A 120 9.87 -13.31 5.61
N PRO A 121 10.56 -14.38 6.07
CA PRO A 121 11.09 -14.61 7.41
C PRO A 121 12.56 -14.22 7.64
N PHE A 122 13.23 -13.56 6.68
CA PHE A 122 14.63 -13.16 6.85
C PHE A 122 14.84 -12.05 7.89
N ASN A 123 13.76 -11.37 8.29
CA ASN A 123 13.70 -10.37 9.36
C ASN A 123 14.82 -9.30 9.32
N PRO A 124 15.10 -8.63 8.18
CA PRO A 124 15.88 -7.41 8.21
C PRO A 124 15.15 -6.31 9.02
N PRO A 125 15.79 -5.16 9.28
CA PRO A 125 15.08 -4.02 9.83
C PRO A 125 13.81 -3.69 9.01
N PRO A 126 12.66 -3.42 9.67
CA PRO A 126 11.42 -3.10 8.96
C PRO A 126 11.61 -1.98 7.94
N THR A 127 11.05 -2.14 6.75
CA THR A 127 11.11 -1.10 5.73
C THR A 127 10.20 0.05 6.12
N MET A 128 10.77 1.24 6.28
CA MET A 128 10.10 2.43 6.77
C MET A 128 10.64 3.66 6.02
N TRP A 129 10.11 3.95 4.84
CA TRP A 129 10.49 5.16 4.11
C TRP A 129 9.89 6.41 4.74
N ALA A 130 8.80 6.32 5.51
CA ALA A 130 8.21 7.44 6.25
C ALA A 130 8.10 8.74 5.42
N SER A 131 7.69 8.62 4.17
CA SER A 131 7.55 9.77 3.25
C SER A 131 6.12 10.25 3.10
N VAL A 132 5.16 9.45 3.57
CA VAL A 132 3.72 9.76 3.52
C VAL A 132 3.10 9.45 4.88
N PHE A 133 2.15 10.27 5.29
CA PHE A 133 1.37 10.02 6.50
C PHE A 133 0.36 8.87 6.28
N ILE A 134 -0.06 8.20 7.35
CA ILE A 134 -0.97 7.05 7.26
C ILE A 134 -2.33 7.40 6.62
N ILE A 135 -2.78 8.64 6.72
CA ILE A 135 -3.97 9.17 6.06
C ILE A 135 -3.54 10.32 5.15
N ASP A 136 -3.52 10.09 3.84
CA ASP A 136 -3.14 11.12 2.86
C ASP A 136 -4.22 11.26 1.77
N PRO A 137 -5.11 12.26 1.88
CA PRO A 137 -6.16 12.49 0.90
C PRO A 137 -5.63 12.78 -0.51
N LEU A 138 -4.45 13.39 -0.64
CA LEU A 138 -3.87 13.73 -1.95
C LEU A 138 -3.37 12.49 -2.68
N TYR A 139 -3.00 11.43 -1.95
CA TYR A 139 -2.76 10.12 -2.54
C TYR A 139 -4.08 9.44 -2.98
N THR A 140 -5.07 9.40 -2.09
CA THR A 140 -6.25 8.55 -2.24
C THR A 140 -7.31 9.12 -3.20
N VAL A 141 -7.41 10.44 -3.32
CA VAL A 141 -8.45 11.10 -4.13
C VAL A 141 -8.40 10.71 -5.62
N TRP A 142 -7.20 10.60 -6.19
CA TRP A 142 -7.03 10.24 -7.61
C TRP A 142 -7.49 8.82 -7.89
N LEU A 143 -7.17 7.90 -6.99
CA LEU A 143 -7.61 6.51 -7.06
C LEU A 143 -9.13 6.40 -6.86
N LEU A 144 -9.70 7.19 -5.95
CA LEU A 144 -11.13 7.19 -5.68
C LEU A 144 -11.92 7.69 -6.90
N ILE A 145 -11.51 8.81 -7.50
CA ILE A 145 -12.11 9.34 -8.73
C ILE A 145 -12.02 8.29 -9.85
N ALA A 146 -10.85 7.68 -10.01
CA ALA A 146 -10.63 6.66 -11.02
C ALA A 146 -11.55 5.44 -10.83
N CYS A 147 -11.68 4.94 -9.60
CA CYS A 147 -12.58 3.85 -9.24
C CYS A 147 -14.05 4.21 -9.48
N ALA A 148 -14.48 5.42 -9.11
CA ALA A 148 -15.83 5.91 -9.36
C ALA A 148 -16.14 5.98 -10.86
N VAL A 149 -15.25 6.58 -11.66
CA VAL A 149 -15.41 6.64 -13.12
C VAL A 149 -15.46 5.24 -13.71
N ALA A 150 -14.58 4.32 -13.28
CA ALA A 150 -14.56 2.95 -13.75
C ALA A 150 -15.84 2.18 -13.39
N TRP A 151 -16.42 2.43 -12.22
CA TRP A 151 -17.67 1.81 -11.77
C TRP A 151 -18.86 2.14 -12.67
N PHE A 152 -18.96 3.40 -13.12
CA PHE A 152 -20.03 3.89 -13.99
C PHE A 152 -19.75 3.64 -15.47
N ALA A 153 -18.51 3.83 -15.92
CA ALA A 153 -18.11 3.61 -17.32
C ALA A 153 -18.01 2.12 -17.69
N ARG A 154 -17.85 1.21 -16.71
CA ARG A 154 -17.85 -0.25 -16.89
C ARG A 154 -16.82 -0.73 -17.92
N ALA A 155 -17.27 -1.26 -19.05
CA ALA A 155 -16.42 -1.79 -20.12
C ALA A 155 -15.95 -0.72 -21.12
N ARG A 156 -16.42 0.52 -21.00
CA ARG A 156 -16.02 1.62 -21.91
C ARG A 156 -14.53 1.93 -21.76
N PRO A 157 -13.83 2.34 -22.83
CA PRO A 157 -12.41 2.71 -22.78
C PRO A 157 -12.08 3.78 -21.74
N LEU A 158 -13.03 4.67 -21.46
CA LEU A 158 -12.91 5.69 -20.41
C LEU A 158 -12.56 5.09 -19.04
N ALA A 159 -13.12 3.93 -18.68
CA ALA A 159 -12.81 3.26 -17.42
C ALA A 159 -11.31 2.90 -17.32
N GLN A 160 -10.73 2.41 -18.41
CA GLN A 160 -9.31 2.06 -18.44
C GLN A 160 -8.43 3.30 -18.33
N LYS A 161 -8.76 4.35 -19.09
CA LYS A 161 -8.03 5.62 -19.05
C LYS A 161 -8.06 6.24 -17.65
N ALA A 162 -9.21 6.21 -16.99
CA ALA A 162 -9.37 6.74 -15.64
C ALA A 162 -8.53 5.95 -14.61
N LEU A 163 -8.59 4.61 -14.62
CA LEU A 163 -7.77 3.79 -13.71
C LEU A 163 -6.27 3.99 -13.91
N VAL A 164 -5.81 4.00 -15.17
CA VAL A 164 -4.39 4.24 -15.47
C VAL A 164 -3.99 5.64 -15.02
N ALA A 165 -4.78 6.67 -15.31
CA ALA A 165 -4.48 8.03 -14.85
C ALA A 165 -4.43 8.13 -13.32
N GLY A 166 -5.40 7.53 -12.61
CA GLY A 166 -5.42 7.50 -11.14
C GLY A 166 -4.18 6.84 -10.55
N LEU A 167 -3.78 5.69 -11.08
CA LEU A 167 -2.57 4.97 -10.66
C LEU A 167 -1.28 5.74 -10.98
N VAL A 168 -1.19 6.36 -12.16
CA VAL A 168 -0.03 7.19 -12.54
C VAL A 168 0.10 8.40 -11.63
N LEU A 169 -1.01 9.09 -11.33
CA LEU A 169 -1.01 10.24 -10.43
C LEU A 169 -0.65 9.84 -8.99
N SER A 170 -1.20 8.74 -8.48
CA SER A 170 -0.88 8.25 -7.13
C SER A 170 0.57 7.79 -7.02
N CYS A 171 1.10 7.07 -8.02
CA CYS A 171 2.52 6.70 -8.07
C CYS A 171 3.44 7.93 -8.21
N GLY A 172 3.04 8.91 -9.03
CA GLY A 172 3.76 10.18 -9.14
C GLY A 172 3.82 10.93 -7.82
N TYR A 173 2.73 10.93 -7.05
CA TYR A 173 2.68 11.51 -5.71
C TYR A 173 3.65 10.82 -4.73
N LEU A 174 3.72 9.48 -4.73
CA LEU A 174 4.72 8.74 -3.93
C LEU A 174 6.15 9.02 -4.38
N GLY A 175 6.39 9.15 -5.69
CA GLY A 175 7.70 9.57 -6.21
C GLY A 175 8.09 10.95 -5.73
N TRP A 176 7.15 11.90 -5.76
CA TRP A 176 7.34 13.25 -5.22
C TRP A 176 7.61 13.22 -3.71
N SER A 177 6.87 12.43 -2.92
CA SER A 177 7.04 12.38 -1.47
C SER A 177 8.45 11.94 -1.06
N LEU A 178 9.06 11.01 -1.81
CA LEU A 178 10.45 10.59 -1.61
C LEU A 178 11.45 11.70 -1.93
N LEU A 179 11.22 12.48 -3.00
CA LEU A 179 12.07 13.63 -3.34
C LEU A 179 11.97 14.76 -2.30
N ALA A 180 10.75 15.01 -1.81
CA ALA A 180 10.50 15.95 -0.73
C ALA A 180 11.24 15.52 0.55
N LYS A 181 11.12 14.24 0.93
CA LYS A 181 11.85 13.65 2.07
C LYS A 181 13.35 13.87 1.96
N HIS A 182 13.94 13.53 0.81
CA HIS A 182 15.37 13.70 0.57
C HIS A 182 15.82 15.17 0.71
N THR A 183 14.97 16.12 0.32
CA THR A 183 15.28 17.55 0.47
C THR A 183 15.22 17.99 1.93
N VAL A 184 14.23 17.52 2.68
CA VAL A 184 14.09 17.78 4.13
C VAL A 184 15.25 17.18 4.91
N GLU A 185 15.65 15.95 4.61
CA GLU A 185 16.77 15.29 5.27
C GLU A 185 18.08 16.04 5.06
N ARG A 186 18.37 16.50 3.84
CA ARG A 186 19.54 17.34 3.57
C ARG A 186 19.52 18.66 4.34
N GLN A 187 18.35 19.27 4.54
CA GLN A 187 18.24 20.49 5.33
C GLN A 187 18.43 20.21 6.82
N ALA A 188 17.87 19.10 7.32
CA ALA A 188 18.05 18.65 8.68
C ALA A 188 19.51 18.32 9.00
N ASP A 189 20.22 17.66 8.08
CA ASP A 189 21.66 17.38 8.19
C ASP A 189 22.47 18.65 8.42
N ARG A 190 22.20 19.70 7.63
CA ARG A 190 22.88 20.99 7.77
C ARG A 190 22.57 21.67 9.09
N ALA A 191 21.29 21.67 9.49
CA ALA A 191 20.84 22.30 10.73
C ALA A 191 21.42 21.59 11.97
N LEU A 192 21.36 20.26 12.01
CA LEU A 192 21.88 19.46 13.12
C LEU A 192 23.40 19.52 13.21
N ALA A 193 24.12 19.51 12.08
CA ALA A 193 25.56 19.70 12.07
C ALA A 193 25.98 21.06 12.67
N ALA A 194 25.23 22.13 12.38
CA ALA A 194 25.49 23.45 12.95
C ALA A 194 25.27 23.50 14.48
N MET A 195 24.50 22.57 15.03
CA MET A 195 24.25 22.41 16.47
C MET A 195 25.21 21.41 17.15
N GLY A 196 26.19 20.85 16.42
CA GLY A 196 27.06 19.81 16.94
C GLY A 196 26.39 18.42 17.06
N LEU A 197 25.25 18.22 16.39
CA LEU A 197 24.43 17.00 16.43
C LEU A 197 24.47 16.24 15.10
N ALA A 198 25.57 16.33 14.35
CA ALA A 198 25.70 15.71 13.02
C ALA A 198 25.45 14.19 13.06
N ASP A 199 25.90 13.50 14.11
CA ASP A 199 25.80 12.05 14.24
C ASP A 199 24.63 11.60 15.12
N ALA A 200 23.78 12.52 15.58
CA ALA A 200 22.63 12.18 16.40
C ALA A 200 21.65 11.28 15.61
N PRO A 201 21.24 10.12 16.18
CA PRO A 201 20.17 9.32 15.61
C PRO A 201 18.94 10.18 15.40
N ARG A 202 18.31 10.05 14.24
CA ARG A 202 17.19 10.91 13.87
C ARG A 202 16.15 10.18 13.06
N PHE A 203 14.95 10.76 13.05
CA PHE A 203 13.85 10.28 12.28
C PHE A 203 13.07 11.46 11.67
N SER A 204 12.66 11.30 10.41
CA SER A 204 11.92 12.31 9.63
C SER A 204 10.58 11.74 9.15
N VAL A 205 9.50 12.51 9.27
CA VAL A 205 8.17 12.09 8.85
C VAL A 205 7.37 13.23 8.24
N ALA A 206 6.59 12.92 7.22
CA ALA A 206 5.59 13.82 6.66
C ALA A 206 4.47 14.04 7.69
N MET A 207 4.07 15.30 7.86
CA MET A 207 2.96 15.65 8.76
C MET A 207 1.61 15.21 8.16
N PRO A 208 0.54 15.11 8.99
CA PRO A 208 -0.75 14.65 8.52
C PRO A 208 -1.27 15.37 7.27
N PHE A 209 -1.86 14.58 6.37
CA PHE A 209 -2.61 15.03 5.18
C PHE A 209 -1.81 15.70 4.06
N ASN A 210 -0.48 15.83 4.16
CA ASN A 210 0.32 16.49 3.14
C ASN A 210 1.80 16.05 3.13
N THR A 211 2.50 16.36 2.03
CA THR A 211 3.94 16.13 1.85
C THR A 211 4.76 17.42 1.84
N LEU A 212 4.19 18.53 2.33
CA LEU A 212 4.84 19.85 2.35
C LEU A 212 5.43 20.19 3.73
N LEU A 213 4.75 19.79 4.79
CA LEU A 213 5.18 19.99 6.17
C LEU A 213 5.78 18.70 6.73
N TRP A 214 6.94 18.80 7.37
CA TRP A 214 7.70 17.67 7.87
C TRP A 214 8.17 17.91 9.29
N GLN A 215 8.27 16.83 10.06
CA GLN A 215 8.86 16.83 11.39
C GLN A 215 10.16 16.02 11.36
N VAL A 216 11.21 16.57 11.96
CA VAL A 216 12.47 15.87 12.19
C VAL A 216 12.74 15.84 13.69
N VAL A 217 12.95 14.65 14.23
CA VAL A 217 13.27 14.43 15.64
C VAL A 217 14.68 13.85 15.70
N ALA A 218 15.58 14.56 16.38
CA ALA A 218 16.91 14.06 16.73
C ALA A 218 16.90 13.56 18.17
N MET A 219 17.45 12.37 18.39
CA MET A 219 17.61 11.76 19.70
C MET A 219 18.96 12.23 20.26
N THR A 220 18.92 13.08 21.27
CA THR A 220 20.10 13.54 22.01
C THR A 220 20.33 12.64 23.23
N PRO A 221 21.59 12.48 23.69
CA PRO A 221 21.91 11.80 24.94
C PRO A 221 21.23 12.45 26.16
#